data_AF-A0A961RVU2-F1
#
_entry.id   AF-A0A961RVU2-F1
#
_cell.length_a   1.000
_cell.length_b   1.000
_cell.length_c   1.000
_cell.angle_alpha   90.00
_cell.angle_beta   90.00
_cell.angle_gamma   90.00
#
_symmetry.space_group_name_H-M   'P 1'
#
loop_
_entity.id
_entity.type
_entity.pdbx_description
1 polymer ?
#
loop_
_entity_poly.entity_id
_entity_poly.type
_entity_poly.pdbx_seq_one_letter_code
_entity_poly.pdbx_strand_id
1 'polypeptide(L)' 'MRSTLIAVLCLTGAVFSTHANAQDVRRDVELTQDSDYFGFDLRAEKNVSLDQCQAICVGDPACRAFTYNSKVQWCF' A
#
# COMPACT_ATOMS: atom_id res chain seq x y z
N MET A 1 35.69 37.60 14.79
CA MET A 1 35.68 37.21 13.36
C MET A 1 35.68 35.69 13.20
N ARG A 2 36.65 34.95 13.75
CA ARG A 2 36.64 33.46 13.72
C ARG A 2 35.50 32.81 14.52
N SER A 3 35.15 33.31 15.70
CA SER A 3 33.99 32.79 16.47
C SER A 3 32.63 33.10 15.83
N THR A 4 32.54 34.17 15.04
CA THR A 4 31.31 34.56 14.34
C THR A 4 31.02 33.63 13.16
N LEU A 5 32.07 33.08 12.52
CA LEU A 5 31.95 32.12 11.41
C LEU A 5 31.41 30.74 11.86
N ILE A 6 31.72 30.30 13.08
CA ILE A 6 31.27 29.00 13.62
C ILE A 6 29.77 29.05 13.96
N ALA A 7 29.29 30.18 14.50
CA ALA A 7 27.88 30.35 14.85
C ALA A 7 26.94 30.43 13.64
N VAL A 8 27.41 31.02 12.52
CA VAL A 8 26.65 31.12 11.27
C VAL A 8 26.50 29.76 10.58
N LEU A 9 27.50 28.88 10.69
CA LEU A 9 27.48 27.55 10.07
C LEU A 9 26.45 26.60 10.72
N CYS A 10 26.18 26.75 12.02
CA CYS A 10 25.19 25.93 12.72
C CYS A 10 23.73 26.38 12.45
N LEU A 11 23.49 27.65 12.16
CA LEU A 11 22.13 28.16 11.93
C LEU A 11 21.54 27.75 10.57
N THR A 12 22.38 27.44 9.59
CA THR A 12 21.93 27.06 8.23
C THR A 12 21.74 25.55 8.04
N GLY A 13 22.30 24.71 8.92
CA GLY A 13 22.26 23.25 8.79
C GLY A 13 20.96 22.59 9.25
N ALA A 14 20.14 23.27 10.07
CA ALA A 14 18.97 22.68 10.72
C ALA A 14 17.68 22.72 9.88
N VAL A 15 17.68 23.40 8.72
CA VAL A 15 16.45 23.67 7.94
C VAL A 15 16.14 22.64 6.85
N PHE A 16 16.98 21.64 6.63
CA PHE A 16 16.79 20.64 5.55
C PHE A 16 16.41 19.24 6.04
N SER A 17 15.79 19.11 7.21
CA SER A 17 15.09 17.87 7.57
C SER A 17 13.75 17.79 6.83
N THR A 18 13.78 17.56 5.52
CA THR A 18 12.61 17.08 4.77
C THR A 18 12.33 15.66 5.24
N HIS A 19 11.53 15.54 6.30
CA HIS A 19 10.98 14.27 6.71
C HIS A 19 10.11 13.77 5.57
N ALA A 20 10.60 12.78 4.82
CA ALA A 20 9.78 12.01 3.91
C ALA A 20 8.75 11.26 4.76
N ASN A 21 7.58 11.85 4.94
CA ASN A 21 6.43 11.12 5.46
C ASN A 21 6.10 10.07 4.41
N ALA A 22 6.36 8.79 4.73
CA ALA A 22 5.72 7.71 4.00
C ALA A 22 4.22 7.96 4.13
N GLN A 23 3.60 8.43 3.05
CA GLN A 23 2.15 8.58 3.01
C GLN A 23 1.61 7.16 3.14
N ASP A 24 0.90 6.90 4.24
CA ASP A 24 0.11 5.69 4.40
C ASP A 24 -0.94 5.70 3.29
N VAL A 25 -0.61 5.05 2.16
CA VAL A 25 -1.52 4.92 1.03
C VAL A 25 -2.60 3.98 1.51
N ARG A 26 -3.68 4.55 2.04
CA ARG A 26 -4.85 3.79 2.42
C ARG A 26 -5.38 3.06 1.18
N ARG A 27 -5.37 1.73 1.24
CA ARG A 27 -5.86 0.86 0.18
C ARG A 27 -7.28 0.44 0.51
N ASP A 28 -8.24 1.21 0.02
CA ASP A 28 -9.66 0.86 0.11
C ASP A 28 -10.05 -0.10 -1.03
N VAL A 29 -11.05 -0.95 -0.77
CA VAL A 29 -11.58 -1.93 -1.73
C VAL A 29 -12.99 -1.56 -2.10
N GLU A 30 -13.25 -1.50 -3.40
CA GLU A 30 -14.59 -1.36 -3.98
C GLU A 30 -14.99 -2.72 -4.59
N LEU A 31 -16.18 -3.21 -4.25
CA LEU A 31 -16.67 -4.48 -4.77
C LEU A 31 -17.60 -4.24 -5.96
N THR A 32 -17.21 -4.74 -7.13
CA THR A 32 -18.08 -4.77 -8.32
C THR A 32 -18.71 -6.14 -8.43
N GLN A 33 -20.04 -6.21 -8.40
CA GLN A 33 -20.77 -7.48 -8.50
C GLN A 33 -20.66 -8.09 -9.90
N ASP A 34 -20.73 -9.43 -9.95
CA ASP A 34 -20.77 -10.23 -11.19
C ASP A 34 -19.67 -9.89 -12.21
N SER A 35 -18.50 -9.47 -11.70
CA SER A 35 -17.37 -9.02 -12.51
C SER A 35 -16.12 -9.84 -12.22
N ASP A 36 -15.35 -10.09 -13.27
CA ASP A 36 -14.03 -10.72 -13.21
C ASP A 36 -13.02 -9.80 -13.91
N TYR A 37 -11.98 -9.39 -13.19
CA TYR A 37 -10.99 -8.47 -13.73
C TYR A 37 -10.03 -9.19 -14.68
N PHE A 38 -9.84 -8.62 -15.88
CA PHE A 38 -8.91 -9.17 -16.84
C PHE A 38 -7.46 -9.11 -16.33
N GLY A 39 -6.65 -10.11 -16.71
CA GLY A 39 -5.24 -10.16 -16.36
C GLY A 39 -4.77 -11.58 -16.08
N PHE A 40 -3.67 -11.69 -15.34
CA PHE A 40 -3.22 -12.94 -14.75
C PHE A 40 -3.38 -12.85 -13.23
N ASP A 41 -3.95 -13.89 -12.65
CA ASP A 41 -4.06 -14.02 -11.20
C ASP A 41 -2.65 -14.05 -10.61
N LEU A 42 -2.46 -13.28 -9.53
CA LEU A 42 -1.20 -13.31 -8.80
C LEU A 42 -1.01 -14.67 -8.10
N ARG A 43 -2.12 -15.29 -7.69
CA ARG A 43 -2.23 -16.57 -6.99
C ARG A 43 -3.69 -17.02 -6.96
N ALA A 44 -3.95 -18.25 -6.52
CA ALA A 44 -5.31 -18.74 -6.27
C ALA A 44 -5.40 -19.30 -4.84
N GLU A 45 -6.06 -18.57 -3.96
CA GLU A 45 -6.29 -18.96 -2.57
C GLU A 45 -7.66 -19.63 -2.43
N LYS A 46 -7.72 -20.78 -1.78
CA LYS A 46 -8.93 -21.62 -1.72
C LYS A 46 -9.49 -21.69 -0.30
N ASN A 47 -10.81 -21.89 -0.20
CA ASN A 47 -11.55 -21.99 1.06
C ASN A 47 -11.40 -20.74 1.94
N VAL A 48 -11.37 -19.57 1.32
CA VAL A 48 -11.33 -18.26 2.02
C VAL A 48 -12.68 -17.56 1.88
N SER A 49 -13.02 -16.75 2.87
CA SER A 49 -14.15 -15.82 2.80
C SER A 49 -13.81 -14.58 1.96
N LEU A 50 -14.81 -13.79 1.59
CA LEU A 50 -14.63 -12.50 0.90
C LEU A 50 -13.75 -11.54 1.71
N ASP A 51 -14.00 -11.41 3.02
CA ASP A 51 -13.21 -10.53 3.90
C ASP A 51 -11.74 -10.97 3.97
N GLN A 52 -11.49 -12.28 3.99
CA GLN A 52 -10.13 -12.82 3.91
C GLN A 52 -9.49 -12.53 2.56
N CYS A 53 -10.22 -12.67 1.45
CA CYS A 53 -9.72 -12.32 0.12
C CYS A 53 -9.34 -10.84 0.02
N GLN A 54 -10.18 -9.95 0.54
CA GLN A 54 -9.89 -8.51 0.64
C GLN A 54 -8.63 -8.25 1.48
N ALA A 55 -8.51 -8.86 2.65
CA ALA A 55 -7.33 -8.71 3.51
C ALA A 55 -6.04 -9.22 2.83
N ILE A 56 -6.11 -10.34 2.12
CA ILE A 56 -5.00 -10.91 1.34
C ILE A 56 -4.53 -9.92 0.27
N CYS A 57 -5.44 -9.30 -0.47
CA CYS A 57 -5.06 -8.34 -1.50
C CYS A 57 -4.50 -7.03 -0.92
N VAL A 58 -5.16 -6.47 0.10
CA VAL A 58 -4.70 -5.23 0.76
C VAL A 58 -3.31 -5.43 1.38
N GLY A 59 -3.07 -6.59 1.98
CA GLY A 59 -1.80 -6.96 2.61
C GLY A 59 -0.65 -7.26 1.64
N ASP A 60 -0.90 -7.43 0.34
CA ASP A 60 0.14 -7.62 -0.67
C ASP A 60 0.30 -6.38 -1.56
N PRO A 61 1.43 -5.67 -1.49
CA PRO A 61 1.71 -4.51 -2.34
C PRO A 61 1.67 -4.78 -3.85
N ALA A 62 1.84 -6.04 -4.29
CA ALA A 62 1.75 -6.42 -5.69
C ALA A 62 0.30 -6.63 -6.17
N CYS A 63 -0.63 -6.91 -5.26
CA CYS A 63 -2.04 -7.06 -5.60
C CYS A 63 -2.63 -5.70 -5.98
N ARG A 64 -3.39 -5.60 -7.07
CA ARG A 64 -4.10 -4.36 -7.46
C ARG A 64 -5.62 -4.50 -7.44
N ALA A 65 -6.11 -5.70 -7.71
CA ALA A 65 -7.49 -6.12 -7.65
C ALA A 65 -7.50 -7.62 -7.30
N PHE A 66 -8.66 -8.12 -6.89
CA PHE A 66 -8.91 -9.55 -6.73
C PHE A 66 -10.26 -9.91 -7.35
N THR A 67 -10.44 -11.18 -7.70
CA THR A 67 -11.75 -11.75 -8.03
C THR A 67 -12.12 -12.79 -6.97
N TYR A 68 -13.31 -12.68 -6.37
CA TYR A 68 -13.81 -13.66 -5.40
C TYR A 68 -14.96 -14.49 -5.97
N ASN A 69 -14.80 -15.81 -6.01
CA ASN A 69 -15.84 -16.73 -6.42
C ASN A 69 -16.55 -17.32 -5.19
N SER A 70 -17.73 -16.80 -4.88
CA SER A 70 -18.54 -17.21 -3.73
C SER A 70 -19.07 -18.65 -3.80
N LYS A 71 -19.16 -19.25 -5.00
CA LYS A 71 -19.67 -20.63 -5.17
C LYS A 71 -18.67 -21.69 -4.71
N VAL A 72 -17.38 -21.40 -4.87
CA VAL A 72 -16.28 -22.34 -4.53
C VAL A 72 -15.34 -21.80 -3.46
N GLN A 73 -15.56 -20.56 -3.00
CA GLN A 73 -14.77 -19.88 -1.97
C GLN A 73 -13.30 -19.72 -2.37
N TRP A 74 -13.05 -19.29 -3.62
CA TRP A 74 -11.71 -19.03 -4.14
C TRP A 74 -11.49 -17.52 -4.33
N CYS A 75 -10.26 -17.10 -4.10
CA CYS A 75 -9.75 -15.76 -4.29
C CYS A 75 -8.62 -15.80 -5.31
N PHE A 76 -8.71 -14.94 -6.32
CA PHE A 76 -7.75 -14.79 -7.41
C PHE A 76 -7.12 -13.41 -7.37
#